data_AF-A0A2J0LJU6-F1
#
_entry.id   AF-A0A2J0LJU6-F1
#
_cell.length_a   1.000
_cell.length_b   1.000
_cell.length_c   1.000
_cell.angle_alpha   90.00
_cell.angle_beta   90.00
_cell.angle_gamma   90.00
#
_symmetry.space_group_name_H-M   'P 1'
#
loop_
_entity.id
_entity.type
_entity.pdbx_description
1 polymer ?
#
loop_
_entity_poly.entity_id
_entity_poly.type
_entity_poly.pdbx_seq_one_letter_code
_entity_poly.pdbx_strand_id
1 'polypeptide(L)'
;MINKIALIAGIILPLWNIPLIVRIIRRRSSKDLSIFWALGVWVCFLAMFPSGIRSQDIIYRTFTYVNFFFFTLVMVFTVLFHK
;
A
#
# COMPACT_ATOMS: atom_id res chain seq x y z
N MET A 1 -2.33 11.14 23.91
CA MET A 1 -1.01 10.75 23.36
C MET A 1 -1.11 9.57 22.39
N ILE A 2 -1.80 8.48 22.75
CA ILE A 2 -1.96 7.28 21.90
C ILE A 2 -2.48 7.60 20.49
N ASN A 3 -3.51 8.44 20.36
CA ASN A 3 -4.09 8.79 19.06
C ASN A 3 -3.10 9.49 18.11
N LYS A 4 -2.17 10.31 18.63
CA LYS A 4 -1.14 10.96 17.80
C LYS A 4 -0.12 9.94 17.30
N ILE A 5 0.31 9.04 18.17
CA ILE A 5 1.25 7.97 17.83
C ILE A 5 0.63 7.02 16.80
N ALA A 6 -0.64 6.63 17.00
CA ALA A 6 -1.37 5.78 16.07
C ALA A 6 -1.60 6.46 14.71
N LEU A 7 -1.85 7.78 14.68
CA LEU A 7 -1.96 8.53 13.42
C LEU A 7 -0.63 8.60 12.67
N ILE A 8 0.47 8.85 13.38
CA ILE A 8 1.83 8.83 12.82
C ILE A 8 2.16 7.44 12.28
N ALA A 9 1.88 6.38 13.06
CA ALA A 9 2.09 5.00 12.63
C ALA A 9 1.26 4.65 11.38
N GLY A 10 0.01 5.11 11.32
CA GLY A 10 -0.88 4.93 10.17
C GLY A 10 -0.37 5.58 8.88
N ILE A 11 0.52 6.57 8.97
CA ILE A 11 1.16 7.19 7.80
C ILE A 11 2.52 6.54 7.52
N ILE A 12 3.32 6.25 8.54
CA ILE A 12 4.69 5.71 8.39
C ILE A 12 4.67 4.28 7.86
N LEU A 13 3.74 3.44 8.31
CA LEU A 13 3.69 2.03 7.90
C LEU A 13 3.54 1.90 6.36
N PRO A 14 2.59 2.58 5.70
CA PRO A 14 2.50 2.59 4.25
C PRO A 14 3.72 3.14 3.51
N LEU A 15 4.44 4.09 4.10
CA LEU A 15 5.64 4.67 3.48
C LEU A 15 6.76 3.64 3.32
N TRP A 16 6.73 2.55 4.10
CA TRP A 16 7.68 1.43 3.95
C TRP A 16 7.53 0.67 2.63
N ASN A 17 6.47 0.93 1.86
CA ASN A 17 6.34 0.45 0.49
C ASN A 17 7.25 1.21 -0.50
N ILE A 18 7.73 2.41 -0.15
CA ILE A 18 8.59 3.22 -1.04
C ILE A 18 9.90 2.50 -1.40
N PRO A 19 10.69 1.96 -0.44
CA PRO A 19 11.89 1.19 -0.76
C PRO A 19 11.63 0.02 -1.72
N LEU A 20 10.47 -0.65 -1.58
CA LEU A 20 10.08 -1.75 -2.46
C LEU A 20 9.85 -1.26 -3.89
N ILE A 21 9.06 -0.19 -4.04
CA ILE A 21 8.81 0.46 -5.34
C ILE A 21 10.14 0.90 -5.97
N VAL A 22 11.00 1.57 -5.21
CA VAL A 22 12.31 2.04 -5.67
C VAL A 22 13.19 0.87 -6.13
N ARG A 23 13.18 -0.26 -5.42
CA ARG A 23 13.92 -1.47 -5.82
C ARG A 23 13.41 -2.04 -7.14
N ILE A 24 12.09 -2.14 -7.33
CA ILE A 24 11.48 -2.63 -8.58
C ILE A 24 11.87 -1.71 -9.74
N ILE A 25 11.76 -0.38 -9.56
CA ILE A 25 12.12 0.61 -10.58
C ILE A 25 13.62 0.54 -10.92
N ARG A 26 14.50 0.48 -9.92
CA ARG A 26 15.96 0.41 -10.13
C ARG A 26 16.39 -0.87 -10.83
N ARG A 27 15.83 -2.02 -10.46
CA ARG A 27 16.15 -3.32 -11.09
C ARG A 27 15.47 -3.48 -12.46
N ARG A 28 14.45 -2.67 -12.76
CA ARG A 28 13.54 -2.83 -13.89
C ARG A 28 13.00 -4.26 -14.06
N SER A 29 12.91 -5.01 -12.97
CA SER A 29 12.36 -6.35 -12.95
C SER A 29 11.64 -6.58 -11.63
N SER A 30 10.47 -7.21 -11.73
CA SER A 30 9.65 -7.63 -10.59
C SER A 30 9.72 -9.14 -10.33
N LYS A 31 10.71 -9.87 -10.89
CA LYS A 31 10.83 -11.33 -10.74
C LYS A 31 10.91 -11.84 -9.30
N ASP A 32 11.40 -11.01 -8.38
CA ASP A 32 11.48 -11.33 -6.96
C ASP A 32 10.09 -11.31 -6.27
N LEU A 33 9.05 -10.79 -6.94
CA LEU A 33 7.70 -10.62 -6.40
C LEU A 33 6.67 -11.42 -7.20
N SER A 34 5.80 -12.14 -6.50
CA SER A 34 4.65 -12.80 -7.13
C SER A 34 3.60 -11.76 -7.53
N ILE A 35 3.27 -11.67 -8.82
CA ILE A 35 2.17 -10.81 -9.30
C ILE A 35 0.85 -11.22 -8.66
N PHE A 36 0.58 -12.53 -8.54
CA PHE A 36 -0.66 -13.01 -7.94
C PHE A 36 -0.78 -12.56 -6.48
N TRP A 37 0.34 -12.50 -5.75
CA TRP A 37 0.36 -11.93 -4.41
C TRP A 37 0.04 -10.42 -4.44
N ALA A 38 0.69 -9.65 -5.31
CA ALA A 38 0.46 -8.20 -5.39
C ALA A 38 -0.98 -7.87 -5.80
N LEU A 39 -1.55 -8.60 -6.77
CA LEU A 39 -2.95 -8.48 -7.18
C LEU A 39 -3.91 -8.90 -6.08
N GLY A 40 -3.68 -10.04 -5.42
CA GLY A 40 -4.53 -10.53 -4.33
C GLY A 40 -4.58 -9.53 -3.18
N VAL A 41 -3.43 -9.02 -2.75
CA VAL A 41 -3.36 -8.00 -1.70
C VAL A 41 -4.03 -6.70 -2.14
N TRP A 42 -3.85 -6.27 -3.39
CA TRP A 42 -4.51 -5.07 -3.91
C TRP A 42 -6.03 -5.20 -3.95
N VAL A 43 -6.57 -6.34 -4.39
CA VAL A 43 -8.01 -6.62 -4.40
C VAL A 43 -8.57 -6.61 -2.97
N CYS A 44 -7.85 -7.18 -2.01
CA CYS A 44 -8.25 -7.10 -0.60
C CYS A 44 -8.33 -5.65 -0.10
N PHE A 45 -7.33 -4.81 -0.43
CA PHE A 45 -7.38 -3.39 -0.07
C PHE A 45 -8.51 -2.64 -0.78
N LEU A 46 -8.80 -2.98 -2.04
CA LEU A 46 -9.92 -2.42 -2.78
C LEU A 46 -11.27 -2.79 -2.15
N ALA A 47 -11.41 -4.03 -1.67
CA ALA A 47 -12.60 -4.48 -0.94
C ALA A 47 -12.73 -3.85 0.46
N MET A 48 -11.61 -3.58 1.15
CA MET A 48 -11.59 -2.85 2.43
C MET A 48 -11.78 -1.35 2.27
N PHE A 49 -11.53 -0.79 1.09
CA PHE A 49 -11.55 0.66 0.87
C PHE A 49 -12.89 1.34 1.26
N PRO A 50 -14.08 0.79 0.94
CA PRO A 50 -15.35 1.39 1.33
C PRO A 50 -15.57 1.45 2.85
N SER A 51 -15.07 0.44 3.59
CA SER A 51 -15.18 0.41 5.06
C SER A 51 -14.23 1.41 5.71
N GLY A 52 -13.03 1.60 5.14
CA GLY A 52 -12.07 2.60 5.59
C GLY A 52 -12.54 4.04 5.39
N ILE A 53 -13.24 4.33 4.28
CA ILE A 53 -13.77 5.68 4.01
C ILE A 53 -14.96 6.01 4.92
N ARG A 54 -15.84 5.03 5.18
CA ARG A 54 -17.04 5.24 6.02
C ARG A 54 -16.74 5.29 7.51
N SER A 55 -15.54 4.91 7.95
CA SER A 55 -15.19 4.94 9.36
C SER A 55 -15.14 6.37 9.91
N GLN A 56 -15.63 6.54 11.14
CA GLN A 56 -15.52 7.80 11.88
C GLN A 56 -14.10 8.02 12.46
N ASP A 57 -13.26 6.98 12.46
CA ASP A 57 -11.89 7.05 12.96
C ASP A 57 -10.94 7.67 11.93
N ILE A 58 -10.49 8.89 12.22
CA ILE A 58 -9.58 9.61 11.33
C ILE A 58 -8.25 8.88 11.08
N ILE A 59 -7.79 8.10 12.06
CA ILE A 59 -6.56 7.30 11.97
C ILE A 59 -6.74 6.20 10.92
N TYR A 60 -7.81 5.41 11.04
CA TYR A 60 -8.08 4.31 10.13
C TYR A 60 -8.37 4.79 8.71
N ARG A 61 -9.09 5.92 8.58
CA ARG A 61 -9.35 6.56 7.29
C ARG A 61 -8.06 7.03 6.63
N THR A 62 -7.17 7.69 7.38
CA THR A 62 -5.87 8.16 6.87
C THR A 62 -4.98 6.99 6.45
N PHE A 63 -4.86 5.97 7.31
CA PHE A 63 -4.13 4.74 6.98
C PHE A 63 -4.67 4.10 5.70
N THR A 64 -5.99 3.97 5.56
CA THR A 64 -6.61 3.37 4.38
C THR A 64 -6.25 4.12 3.11
N TYR A 65 -6.37 5.45 3.09
CA TYR A 65 -6.02 6.25 1.91
C TYR A 65 -4.55 6.12 1.53
N VAL A 66 -3.65 6.32 2.49
CA VAL A 66 -2.20 6.30 2.25
C VAL A 66 -1.76 4.89 1.83
N ASN A 67 -2.24 3.87 2.52
CA ASN A 67 -1.90 2.48 2.23
C ASN A 67 -2.44 2.01 0.88
N PHE A 68 -3.70 2.33 0.55
CA PHE A 68 -4.27 2.00 -0.75
C PHE A 68 -3.49 2.66 -1.90
N PHE A 69 -3.10 3.92 -1.73
CA PHE A 69 -2.29 4.64 -2.72
C PHE A 69 -0.93 3.97 -2.94
N PHE A 70 -0.16 3.71 -1.88
CA PHE A 70 1.16 3.08 -2.00
C PHE A 70 1.09 1.65 -2.53
N PHE A 71 0.13 0.84 -2.08
CA PHE A 71 -0.04 -0.52 -2.60
C PHE A 71 -0.49 -0.54 -4.05
N THR A 72 -1.30 0.43 -4.49
CA THR A 72 -1.65 0.57 -5.91
C THR A 72 -0.40 0.85 -6.74
N LEU A 73 0.50 1.72 -6.28
CA LEU A 73 1.79 1.94 -6.93
C LEU A 73 2.62 0.64 -6.97
N VAL A 74 2.73 -0.08 -5.85
CA VAL A 74 3.43 -1.38 -5.83
C VAL A 74 2.84 -2.33 -6.87
N MET A 75 1.52 -2.48 -6.92
CA MET A 75 0.83 -3.36 -7.88
C MET A 75 1.13 -2.93 -9.33
N VAL A 76 0.94 -1.65 -9.65
CA VAL A 76 1.19 -1.10 -10.99
C VAL A 76 2.64 -1.33 -11.42
N PHE A 77 3.62 -1.03 -10.56
CA PHE A 77 5.03 -1.24 -10.88
C PHE A 77 5.40 -2.73 -10.97
N THR A 78 4.79 -3.58 -10.14
CA THR A 78 5.00 -5.03 -10.20
C THR A 78 4.53 -5.59 -11.54
N VAL A 79 3.35 -5.16 -12.03
CA VAL A 79 2.82 -5.58 -13.33
C VAL A 79 3.63 -4.98 -14.49
N LEU A 80 3.97 -3.68 -14.43
CA LEU A 80 4.72 -3.00 -15.49
C LEU A 80 6.12 -3.58 -15.70
N PHE A 81 6.81 -3.96 -14.62
CA PHE A 81 8.16 -4.52 -14.66
C PHE A 81 8.19 -6.06 -14.66
N HIS A 82 7.06 -6.71 -14.96
CA HIS A 82 7.04 -8.15 -15.17
C HIS A 82 7.59 -8.51 -16.56
N LYS A 83 8.92 -8.50 -16.66
CA LYS A 83 9.75 -9.08 -17.73
C LYS A 83 10.82 -9.96 -17.09
#